data_AF-A0AAU2S433-F1
#
_entry.id   AF-A0AAU2S433-F1
#
_cell.length_a   1.000
_cell.length_b   1.000
_cell.length_c   1.000
_cell.angle_alpha   90.00
_cell.angle_beta   90.00
_cell.angle_gamma   90.00
#
_symmetry.space_group_name_H-M   'P 1'
#
loop_
_entity.id
_entity.type
_entity.pdbx_description
1 polymer ?
#
loop_
_entity_poly.entity_id
_entity_poly.type
_entity_poly.pdbx_seq_one_letter_code
_entity_poly.pdbx_strand_id
1 'polypeptide(L)'
;MTTGSPDTAATIARLLGGEAREAHPSAREPWEIMTRTDGLRAVVENASGSDLMFRLAVDCTAGVFHYSSGPWLLSEIMGRTVDLLAGQGRPCLCDLLIRAVDFTTKTGTTVRYLLPSLVLIEHWDGGTQPE
;
A
#
# COMPACT_ATOMS: atom_id res chain seq x y z
N MET A 1 -7.49 0.21 -4.86
CA MET A 1 -6.37 -0.35 -5.68
C MET A 1 -6.95 -0.95 -6.95
N THR A 2 -6.17 -1.11 -8.00
CA THR A 2 -6.65 -1.61 -9.31
C THR A 2 -5.90 -2.85 -9.78
N THR A 3 -6.51 -3.67 -10.61
CA THR A 3 -5.87 -4.84 -11.24
C THR A 3 -6.50 -5.20 -12.59
N GLY A 4 -5.71 -5.84 -13.45
CA GLY A 4 -6.16 -6.45 -14.71
C GLY A 4 -6.93 -7.76 -14.54
N SER A 5 -6.80 -8.41 -13.37
CA SER A 5 -7.28 -9.77 -13.13
C SER A 5 -8.51 -9.79 -12.20
N PRO A 6 -9.67 -10.32 -12.64
CA PRO A 6 -10.85 -10.46 -11.79
C PRO A 6 -10.60 -11.38 -10.58
N ASP A 7 -9.85 -12.46 -10.78
CA ASP A 7 -9.56 -13.44 -9.73
C ASP A 7 -8.64 -12.84 -8.65
N THR A 8 -7.65 -12.06 -9.07
CA THR A 8 -6.80 -11.28 -8.16
C THR A 8 -7.65 -10.26 -7.41
N ALA A 9 -8.58 -9.58 -8.09
CA ALA A 9 -9.48 -8.61 -7.47
C ALA A 9 -10.35 -9.24 -6.38
N ALA A 10 -11.00 -10.37 -6.68
CA ALA A 10 -11.83 -11.10 -5.73
C ALA A 10 -11.00 -11.62 -4.53
N THR A 11 -9.79 -12.12 -4.79
CA THR A 11 -8.91 -12.63 -3.74
C THR A 11 -8.52 -11.53 -2.76
N ILE A 12 -8.09 -10.37 -3.27
CA ILE A 12 -7.68 -9.25 -2.42
C ILE A 12 -8.87 -8.62 -1.69
N ALA A 13 -10.01 -8.46 -2.36
CA ALA A 13 -11.24 -7.99 -1.74
C ALA A 13 -11.63 -8.88 -0.54
N ARG A 14 -11.54 -10.21 -0.70
CA ARG A 14 -11.79 -11.14 0.39
C ARG A 14 -10.75 -11.01 1.53
N LEU A 15 -9.47 -10.94 1.20
CA LEU A 15 -8.38 -10.83 2.18
C LEU A 15 -8.47 -9.57 3.03
N LEU A 16 -8.87 -8.44 2.42
CA LEU A 16 -8.89 -7.13 3.07
C LEU A 16 -10.28 -6.72 3.57
N GLY A 17 -11.28 -7.60 3.48
CA GLY A 17 -12.64 -7.31 3.95
C GLY A 17 -13.34 -6.20 3.14
N GLY A 18 -13.44 -6.41 1.84
CA GLY A 18 -13.89 -5.42 0.87
C GLY A 18 -14.64 -6.01 -0.32
N GLU A 19 -14.75 -5.22 -1.39
CA GLU A 19 -15.49 -5.56 -2.61
C GLU A 19 -14.65 -5.23 -3.84
N ALA A 20 -14.68 -6.14 -4.82
CA ALA A 20 -14.12 -5.92 -6.14
C ALA A 20 -15.24 -5.51 -7.10
N ARG A 21 -15.02 -4.46 -7.89
CA ARG A 21 -15.94 -4.02 -8.93
C ARG A 21 -15.23 -3.70 -10.22
N GLU A 22 -15.88 -3.98 -11.33
CA GLU A 22 -15.46 -3.48 -12.62
C GLU A 22 -15.87 -2.01 -12.72
N ALA A 23 -14.89 -1.09 -12.70
CA ALA A 23 -15.13 0.35 -12.71
C ALA A 23 -14.84 0.97 -14.08
N HIS A 24 -13.91 0.39 -14.84
CA HIS A 24 -13.40 0.96 -16.07
C HIS A 24 -13.18 -0.12 -17.15
N PRO A 25 -14.24 -0.57 -17.85
CA PRO A 25 -14.17 -1.73 -18.76
C PRO A 25 -13.14 -1.62 -19.89
N SER A 26 -12.80 -0.39 -20.30
CA SER A 26 -11.81 -0.14 -21.36
C SER A 26 -10.39 0.14 -20.84
N ALA A 27 -10.17 0.14 -19.52
CA ALA A 27 -8.87 0.39 -18.93
C ALA A 27 -8.00 -0.88 -18.92
N ARG A 28 -6.68 -0.69 -18.84
CA ARG A 28 -5.72 -1.80 -18.66
C ARG A 28 -5.96 -2.57 -17.36
N GLU A 29 -6.46 -1.89 -16.35
CA GLU A 29 -6.82 -2.43 -15.05
C GLU A 29 -8.30 -2.09 -14.76
N PRO A 30 -9.24 -2.88 -15.31
CA PRO A 30 -10.66 -2.54 -15.24
C PRO A 30 -11.28 -2.78 -13.86
N TRP A 31 -10.61 -3.56 -13.01
CA TRP A 31 -11.08 -3.93 -11.67
C TRP A 31 -10.53 -2.98 -10.62
N GLU A 32 -11.44 -2.42 -9.82
CA GLU A 32 -11.15 -1.64 -8.63
C GLU A 32 -11.55 -2.42 -7.39
N ILE A 33 -10.64 -2.51 -6.42
CA ILE A 33 -10.87 -3.13 -5.12
C ILE A 33 -11.02 -2.03 -4.07
N MET A 34 -12.16 -2.04 -3.39
CA MET A 34 -12.51 -1.19 -2.27
C MET A 34 -12.38 -1.98 -0.97
N THR A 35 -11.58 -1.47 -0.05
CA THR A 35 -11.32 -2.11 1.25
C THR A 35 -11.96 -1.32 2.38
N ARG A 36 -12.37 -2.01 3.45
CA ARG A 36 -12.86 -1.38 4.68
C ARG A 36 -11.77 -1.19 5.73
N THR A 37 -10.60 -1.80 5.54
CA THR A 37 -9.44 -1.58 6.41
C THR A 37 -8.69 -0.32 6.01
N ASP A 38 -8.24 0.42 7.01
CA ASP A 38 -7.39 1.61 6.86
C ASP A 38 -5.91 1.23 6.72
N GLY A 39 -5.57 -0.05 6.77
CA GLY A 39 -4.21 -0.51 6.58
C GLY A 39 -4.09 -2.01 6.31
N LEU A 40 -2.89 -2.42 5.94
CA LEU A 40 -2.54 -3.82 5.71
C LEU A 40 -1.12 -4.08 6.17
N ARG A 41 -0.84 -5.35 6.45
CA ARG A 41 0.53 -5.81 6.67
C ARG A 41 1.16 -6.19 5.34
N ALA A 42 2.31 -5.58 5.07
CA ALA A 42 3.03 -5.67 3.81
C ALA A 42 4.43 -6.24 4.04
N VAL A 43 4.85 -7.13 3.15
CA VAL A 43 6.27 -7.43 2.96
C VAL A 43 6.78 -6.45 1.91
N VAL A 44 7.50 -5.41 2.35
CA VAL A 44 8.07 -4.40 1.47
C VAL A 44 9.36 -4.94 0.87
N GLU A 45 9.39 -5.06 -0.45
CA GLU A 45 10.54 -5.56 -1.21
C GLU A 45 11.44 -4.42 -1.69
N ASN A 46 10.85 -3.28 -2.04
CA ASN A 46 11.56 -2.10 -2.51
C ASN A 46 10.77 -0.84 -2.17
N ALA A 47 11.46 0.19 -1.69
CA ALA A 47 10.94 1.54 -1.57
C ALA A 47 11.99 2.52 -2.11
N SER A 48 11.70 3.19 -3.23
CA SER A 48 12.66 4.08 -3.89
C SER A 48 11.96 5.18 -4.67
N GLY A 49 12.45 6.41 -4.54
CA GLY A 49 11.88 7.57 -5.24
C GLY A 49 10.40 7.75 -4.89
N SER A 50 9.53 7.57 -5.88
CA SER A 50 8.06 7.63 -5.74
C SER A 50 7.39 6.25 -5.71
N ASP A 51 8.14 5.16 -5.79
CA ASP A 51 7.62 3.81 -6.01
C ASP A 51 7.88 2.88 -4.82
N LEU A 52 6.82 2.19 -4.39
CA LEU A 52 6.83 1.20 -3.32
C LEU A 52 6.32 -0.14 -3.88
N MET A 53 7.15 -1.17 -3.79
CA MET A 53 6.83 -2.53 -4.21
C MET A 53 6.70 -3.41 -2.97
N PHE A 54 5.56 -4.09 -2.84
CA PHE A 54 5.27 -4.91 -1.67
C PHE A 54 4.37 -6.10 -1.99
N ARG A 55 4.30 -7.07 -1.07
CA ARG A 55 3.33 -8.17 -1.08
C ARG A 55 2.45 -8.09 0.15
N LEU A 56 1.25 -8.67 0.07
CA LEU A 56 0.43 -8.84 1.27
C LEU A 56 1.07 -9.89 2.17
N ALA A 57 1.36 -9.56 3.43
CA ALA A 57 1.96 -10.51 4.34
C ALA A 57 1.03 -11.69 4.70
N VAL A 58 -0.28 -11.47 4.58
CA VAL A 58 -1.30 -12.52 4.78
C VAL A 58 -1.35 -13.53 3.63
N ASP A 59 -0.89 -13.14 2.44
CA ASP A 59 -0.80 -14.00 1.26
C ASP A 59 0.19 -13.40 0.24
N CYS A 60 1.44 -13.84 0.32
CA CYS A 60 2.49 -13.38 -0.59
C CYS A 60 2.31 -13.89 -2.03
N THR A 61 1.42 -14.87 -2.26
CA THR A 61 1.14 -15.45 -3.58
C THR A 61 0.12 -14.64 -4.37
N ALA A 62 -0.63 -13.74 -3.70
CA ALA A 62 -1.58 -12.83 -4.33
C ALA A 62 -0.95 -11.88 -5.37
N GLY A 63 0.37 -11.72 -5.33
CA GLY A 63 1.15 -10.97 -6.31
C GLY A 63 1.99 -9.87 -5.67
N VAL A 64 2.69 -9.11 -6.54
CA VAL A 64 3.41 -7.90 -6.15
C VAL A 64 2.54 -6.69 -6.44
N PHE A 65 2.42 -5.84 -5.44
CA PHE A 65 1.66 -4.60 -5.47
C PHE A 65 2.62 -3.45 -5.69
N HIS A 66 2.20 -2.53 -6.55
CA HIS A 66 2.92 -1.29 -6.81
C HIS A 66 2.08 -0.12 -6.31
N TYR A 67 2.65 0.66 -5.40
CA TYR A 67 2.15 1.97 -5.05
C TYR A 67 3.08 3.03 -5.64
N SER A 68 2.52 4.01 -6.34
CA SER A 68 3.25 5.18 -6.82
C SER A 68 2.65 6.45 -6.26
N SER A 69 3.47 7.29 -5.64
CA SER A 69 3.08 8.63 -5.18
C SER A 69 3.05 9.68 -6.29
N GLY A 70 3.32 9.28 -7.54
CA GLY A 70 3.37 10.17 -8.69
C GLY A 70 4.58 11.12 -8.61
N PRO A 71 4.38 12.45 -8.61
CA PRO A 71 5.49 13.42 -8.65
C PRO A 71 6.18 13.62 -7.29
N TRP A 72 5.64 13.07 -6.21
CA TRP A 72 6.15 13.27 -4.84
C TRP A 72 7.10 12.15 -4.44
N LEU A 73 8.14 12.47 -3.66
CA LEU A 73 9.02 11.44 -3.10
C LEU A 73 8.34 10.73 -1.93
N LEU A 74 8.49 9.40 -1.85
CA LEU A 74 7.97 8.61 -0.74
C LEU A 74 8.54 9.05 0.61
N SER A 75 9.80 9.48 0.65
CA SER A 75 10.44 10.00 1.88
C SER A 75 9.82 11.32 2.36
N GLU A 76 9.26 12.13 1.47
CA GLU A 76 8.52 13.34 1.83
C GLU A 76 7.13 13.02 2.41
N ILE A 77 6.51 11.93 1.95
CA ILE A 77 5.16 11.52 2.37
C ILE A 77 5.19 10.64 3.62
N MET A 78 6.02 9.60 3.63
CA MET A 78 6.06 8.56 4.66
C MET A 78 7.25 8.70 5.62
N GLY A 79 8.15 9.66 5.36
CA GLY A 79 9.28 9.96 6.23
C GLY A 79 10.43 8.95 6.16
N ARG A 80 11.29 8.99 7.19
CA ARG A 80 12.57 8.26 7.23
C ARG A 80 12.46 6.74 7.15
N THR A 81 11.29 6.15 7.40
CA THR A 81 11.09 4.70 7.28
C THR A 81 11.42 4.22 5.86
N VAL A 82 11.09 5.03 4.85
CA VAL A 82 11.39 4.72 3.44
C VAL A 82 12.89 4.68 3.20
N ASP A 83 13.62 5.66 3.71
CA ASP A 83 15.09 5.73 3.56
C ASP A 83 15.78 4.53 4.22
N LEU A 84 15.26 4.11 5.40
CA LEU A 84 15.73 2.91 6.08
C LEU A 84 15.50 1.67 5.22
N LEU A 85 14.33 1.51 4.63
CA LEU A 85 14.00 0.35 3.79
C LEU A 85 14.83 0.30 2.51
N ALA A 86 15.06 1.45 1.86
CA ALA A 86 15.89 1.56 0.67
C ALA A 86 17.33 1.08 0.92
N GLY A 87 17.87 1.29 2.13
CA GLY A 87 19.25 0.93 2.49
C GLY A 87 19.45 -0.50 2.98
N GLN A 88 18.39 -1.28 3.24
CA GLN A 88 18.48 -2.58 3.92
C GLN A 88 18.84 -3.75 3.00
N GLY A 89 18.57 -3.64 1.69
CA GLY A 89 18.88 -4.68 0.70
C GLY A 89 18.15 -6.01 0.93
N ARG A 90 17.17 -6.06 1.84
CA ARG A 90 16.36 -7.25 2.16
C ARG A 90 14.90 -6.85 2.42
N PRO A 91 13.93 -7.74 2.12
CA PRO A 91 12.52 -7.45 2.39
C PRO A 91 12.25 -7.24 3.88
N CYS A 92 11.29 -6.37 4.19
CA CYS A 92 10.92 -6.04 5.57
C CYS A 92 9.42 -6.15 5.76
N LEU A 93 9.01 -6.66 6.93
CA LEU A 93 7.62 -6.67 7.35
C LEU A 93 7.24 -5.30 7.87
N CYS A 94 6.24 -4.69 7.27
CA CYS A 94 5.77 -3.35 7.62
C CYS A 94 4.25 -3.32 7.73
N ASP A 95 3.72 -2.42 8.55
CA ASP A 95 2.32 -2.01 8.46
C ASP A 95 2.22 -0.80 7.51
N LEU A 96 1.45 -0.96 6.44
CA LEU A 96 1.11 0.11 5.48
C LEU A 96 -0.29 0.61 5.81
N LEU A 97 -0.38 1.85 6.28
CA LEU A 97 -1.58 2.45 6.87
C LEU A 97 -1.99 3.71 6.10
N ILE A 98 -3.25 4.09 6.21
CA ILE A 98 -3.80 5.37 5.79
C ILE A 98 -4.01 6.22 7.04
N ARG A 99 -3.37 7.39 7.10
CA ARG A 99 -3.54 8.36 8.18
C ARG A 99 -4.29 9.58 7.70
N ALA A 100 -5.29 9.99 8.46
CA ALA A 100 -5.94 11.28 8.26
C ALA A 100 -5.08 12.40 8.89
N VAL A 101 -4.78 13.43 8.10
CA VAL A 101 -4.06 14.62 8.53
C VAL A 101 -4.88 15.85 8.21
N ASP A 102 -5.17 16.65 9.23
CA ASP A 102 -5.91 17.89 9.10
C ASP A 102 -4.95 19.05 8.83
N PHE A 103 -5.21 19.80 7.77
CA PHE A 103 -4.45 20.97 7.35
C PHE A 103 -5.36 22.20 7.31
N THR A 104 -4.97 23.26 8.01
CA THR A 104 -5.71 24.54 7.96
C THR A 104 -5.09 25.44 6.89
N THR A 105 -5.89 25.80 5.89
CA THR A 105 -5.48 26.71 4.82
C THR A 105 -5.26 28.12 5.36
N LYS A 106 -4.56 28.96 4.58
CA LYS A 106 -4.37 30.39 4.91
C LYS A 106 -5.69 31.16 5.09
N THR A 107 -6.78 30.67 4.50
CA THR A 107 -8.13 31.27 4.63
C THR A 107 -8.89 30.76 5.86
N GLY A 108 -8.28 29.93 6.70
CA GLY A 108 -8.89 29.35 7.91
C GLY A 108 -9.74 28.09 7.65
N THR A 109 -9.79 27.58 6.42
CA THR A 109 -10.53 26.36 6.09
C THR A 109 -9.72 25.14 6.50
N THR A 110 -10.28 24.25 7.32
CA THR A 110 -9.64 22.96 7.63
C THR A 110 -9.99 21.94 6.56
N VAL A 111 -8.97 21.31 5.97
CA VAL A 111 -9.09 20.24 4.97
C VAL A 111 -8.43 18.99 5.55
N ARG A 112 -9.12 17.86 5.43
CA ARG A 112 -8.59 16.56 5.82
C ARG A 112 -8.02 15.82 4.62
N TYR A 113 -6.74 15.48 4.70
CA TYR A 113 -6.05 14.66 3.71
C TYR A 113 -5.85 13.25 4.25
N LEU A 114 -5.86 12.26 3.36
CA LEU A 114 -5.49 10.88 3.67
C LEU A 114 -4.09 10.65 3.11
N LEU A 115 -3.12 10.45 3.99
CA LEU A 115 -1.73 10.20 3.64
C LEU A 115 -1.36 8.77 3.99
N PRO A 116 -0.64 8.06 3.11
CA PRO A 116 -0.15 6.74 3.46
C PRO A 116 1.02 6.86 4.45
N SER A 117 1.17 5.87 5.31
CA SER A 117 2.17 5.81 6.38
C SER A 117 2.73 4.40 6.46
N LEU A 118 4.04 4.31 6.64
CA LEU A 118 4.74 3.03 6.71
C LEU A 118 5.43 2.88 8.06
N VAL A 119 5.13 1.77 8.74
CA VAL A 119 5.70 1.43 10.04
C VAL A 119 6.48 0.13 9.88
N LEU A 120 7.81 0.21 10.07
CA LEU A 120 8.67 -0.97 10.07
C LEU A 120 8.42 -1.80 11.34
N ILE A 121 8.13 -3.10 11.17
CA ILE A 121 7.98 -4.05 12.27
C ILE A 121 9.31 -4.78 12.47
N GLU A 122 9.76 -5.51 11.44
CA GLU A 122 10.96 -6.35 11.49
C GLU A 122 11.45 -6.70 10.08
N HIS A 123 12.59 -7.38 10.01
CA HIS A 123 13.08 -7.96 8.77
C HIS A 123 12.27 -9.20 8.39
N TRP A 124 12.00 -9.35 7.10
CA TRP A 124 11.27 -10.51 6.62
C TRP A 124 12.26 -11.65 6.32
N ASP A 125 12.34 -12.61 7.24
CA ASP A 125 13.22 -13.78 7.11
C ASP A 125 12.61 -14.92 6.27
N GLY A 126 11.61 -14.64 5.42
CA GLY A 126 10.97 -15.63 4.56
C GLY A 126 9.93 -16.50 5.29
N GLY A 127 9.45 -16.05 6.45
CA GLY A 127 8.55 -16.80 7.32
C GLY A 127 7.25 -17.21 6.63
N THR A 128 7.01 -18.52 6.63
CA THR A 128 5.73 -19.15 6.31
C THR A 128 4.59 -18.43 7.05
N GLN A 129 3.50 -18.20 6.32
CA GLN A 129 2.22 -17.64 6.76
C GLN A 129 1.86 -18.12 8.20
N PRO A 130 1.48 -17.24 9.14
CA PRO A 130 0.93 -17.71 10.40
C PRO A 130 -0.38 -18.47 10.11
N GLU A 131 -0.49 -19.70 10.62
CA GLU A 131 -1.70 -20.55 10.58
C GLU A 131 -2.93 -19.86 11.17
#